data_AF-A0A372LQ47-F1
#
_entry.id   AF-A0A372LQ47-F1
#
_cell.length_a   1.000
_cell.length_b   1.000
_cell.length_c   1.000
_cell.angle_alpha   90.00
_cell.angle_beta   90.00
_cell.angle_gamma   90.00
#
_symmetry.space_group_name_H-M   'P 1'
#
loop_
_entity.id
_entity.type
_entity.pdbx_description
1 polymer ?
#
loop_
_entity_poly.entity_id
_entity_poly.type
_entity_poly.pdbx_seq_one_letter_code
_entity_poly.pdbx_strand_id
1 'polypeptide(L)'
;MKIFFDTEFTGLHKDTTLISIGLVSEEGHTFYAEINDYDDTQVDDWIQENVIDNLSMNHLIKEESKQTHSDGSFSMQIKNTKENVSYRLGYWLSQFNQVEMWSDCLSYDWILFNDLFGHAFNIPKNVYYIPFDICTLFKMREVDPDINREEFAGIKNTEGKHNALHDAKVIKACYDKLTSSKFLLDQSEKMLREMLIKHT
;
A
#
# COMPACT_ATOMS: atom_id res chain seq x y z
N MET A 1 -1.58 -10.28 11.63
CA MET A 1 -2.36 -9.46 10.68
C MET A 1 -1.39 -8.86 9.68
N LYS A 2 -1.57 -9.09 8.39
CA LYS A 2 -0.82 -8.36 7.35
C LYS A 2 -1.60 -7.12 6.94
N ILE A 3 -0.89 -6.03 6.76
CA ILE A 3 -1.42 -4.78 6.23
C ILE A 3 -0.60 -4.43 5.01
N PHE A 4 -1.30 -4.26 3.89
CA PHE A 4 -0.72 -3.81 2.64
C PHE A 4 -0.95 -2.32 2.53
N PHE A 5 0.08 -1.57 2.17
CA PHE A 5 -0.02 -0.13 2.08
C PHE A 5 0.81 0.44 0.95
N ASP A 6 0.43 1.64 0.55
CA ASP A 6 1.07 2.44 -0.47
C ASP A 6 0.93 3.93 -0.09
N THR A 7 1.80 4.77 -0.65
CA THR A 7 1.78 6.21 -0.44
C THR A 7 1.97 6.98 -1.74
N GLU A 8 1.29 8.11 -1.83
CA GLU A 8 1.59 9.14 -2.83
C GLU A 8 2.29 10.31 -2.14
N PHE A 9 3.31 10.88 -2.78
CA PHE A 9 4.18 11.90 -2.19
C PHE A 9 4.77 12.83 -3.23
N THR A 10 5.33 13.95 -2.79
CA THR A 10 5.76 15.06 -3.67
C THR A 10 6.96 14.79 -4.57
N GLY A 11 7.59 13.61 -4.50
CA GLY A 11 8.58 13.19 -5.49
C GLY A 11 9.69 12.28 -4.97
N LEU A 12 10.50 11.77 -5.90
CA LEU A 12 11.62 10.86 -5.61
C LEU A 12 12.89 11.62 -5.20
N HIS A 13 12.80 12.37 -4.11
CA HIS A 13 13.92 13.10 -3.53
C HIS A 13 13.87 13.08 -2.00
N LYS A 14 14.98 13.49 -1.37
CA LYS A 14 15.02 13.67 0.08
C LYS A 14 14.03 14.74 0.51
N ASP A 15 13.47 14.58 1.71
CA ASP A 15 12.53 15.53 2.30
C ASP A 15 11.21 15.71 1.50
N THR A 16 10.87 14.72 0.66
CA THR A 16 9.53 14.61 0.09
C THR A 16 8.48 14.50 1.20
N THR A 17 7.29 15.02 0.91
CA THR A 17 6.17 15.09 1.85
C THR A 17 5.02 14.22 1.37
N LEU A 18 4.33 13.60 2.34
CA LEU A 18 3.24 12.67 2.09
C LEU A 18 2.00 13.41 1.60
N ILE A 19 1.43 12.99 0.47
CA ILE A 19 0.17 13.51 -0.09
C ILE A 19 -1.00 12.60 0.27
N SER A 20 -0.84 11.29 0.14
CA SER A 20 -1.87 10.33 0.54
C SER A 20 -1.29 9.01 1.01
N ILE A 21 -2.04 8.27 1.83
CA ILE A 21 -1.69 6.92 2.28
C ILE A 21 -2.92 6.02 2.24
N GLY A 22 -2.77 4.83 1.68
CA GLY A 22 -3.80 3.82 1.62
C GLY A 22 -3.34 2.53 2.29
N LEU A 23 -4.22 1.91 3.08
CA LEU A 23 -3.95 0.66 3.77
C LEU A 23 -5.14 -0.30 3.62
N VAL A 24 -4.83 -1.58 3.45
CA VAL A 24 -5.80 -2.68 3.48
C VAL A 24 -5.26 -3.86 4.27
N SER A 25 -6.05 -4.39 5.20
CA SER A 25 -5.67 -5.59 5.95
C SER A 25 -5.96 -6.87 5.16
N GLU A 26 -5.36 -7.99 5.56
CA GLU A 26 -5.66 -9.30 4.96
C GLU A 26 -7.14 -9.70 5.09
N GLU A 27 -7.84 -9.15 6.09
CA GLU A 27 -9.27 -9.33 6.38
C GLU A 27 -10.17 -8.25 5.73
N GLY A 28 -9.61 -7.31 4.97
CA GLY A 28 -10.39 -6.32 4.19
C GLY A 28 -10.73 -5.01 4.92
N HIS A 29 -10.23 -4.80 6.13
CA HIS A 29 -10.31 -3.48 6.79
C HIS A 29 -9.49 -2.48 5.97
N THR A 30 -9.98 -1.25 5.83
CA THR A 30 -9.30 -0.22 5.01
C THR A 30 -9.13 1.09 5.75
N PHE A 31 -8.02 1.77 5.47
CA PHE A 31 -7.76 3.14 5.88
C PHE A 31 -7.26 3.91 4.66
N TYR A 32 -7.81 5.08 4.42
CA TYR A 32 -7.30 5.99 3.40
C TYR A 32 -7.20 7.39 3.99
N ALA A 33 -6.10 8.08 3.71
CA ALA A 33 -5.97 9.46 4.09
C ALA A 33 -5.34 10.33 3.02
N GLU A 34 -5.81 11.56 2.93
CA GLU A 34 -5.20 12.64 2.17
C GLU A 34 -4.66 13.69 3.15
N ILE A 35 -3.43 14.10 2.95
CA ILE A 35 -2.73 15.07 3.76
C ILE A 35 -2.97 16.45 3.12
N ASN A 36 -3.31 17.46 3.90
CA ASN A 36 -3.58 18.81 3.38
C ASN A 36 -2.49 19.85 3.74
N ASP A 37 -1.44 19.42 4.44
CA ASP A 37 -0.28 20.22 4.85
C ASP A 37 1.04 19.66 4.31
N TYR A 38 1.02 19.00 3.14
CA TYR A 38 2.23 18.67 2.38
C TYR A 38 2.89 19.94 1.81
N ASP A 39 4.18 19.85 1.44
CA ASP A 39 4.93 20.98 0.89
C ASP A 39 4.57 21.21 -0.57
N ASP A 40 3.68 22.18 -0.82
CA ASP A 40 3.19 22.54 -2.15
C ASP A 40 4.28 23.08 -3.07
N THR A 41 5.41 23.55 -2.52
CA THR A 41 6.55 24.03 -3.31
C THR A 41 7.29 22.91 -4.03
N GLN A 42 7.02 21.66 -3.66
CA GLN A 42 7.60 20.45 -4.27
C GLN A 42 6.70 19.85 -5.35
N VAL A 43 5.49 20.39 -5.55
CA VAL A 43 4.54 19.88 -6.53
C VAL A 43 4.88 20.40 -7.92
N ASP A 44 5.24 19.50 -8.82
CA ASP A 44 5.38 19.79 -10.25
C ASP A 44 4.09 19.44 -11.03
N ASP A 45 4.08 19.76 -12.34
CA ASP A 45 2.94 19.49 -13.21
C ASP A 45 2.58 18.00 -13.26
N TRP A 46 3.58 17.11 -13.15
CA TRP A 46 3.35 15.67 -13.18
C TRP A 46 2.63 15.20 -11.91
N ILE A 47 3.08 15.65 -10.74
CA ILE A 47 2.45 15.35 -9.45
C ILE A 47 1.04 15.94 -9.40
N GLN A 48 0.84 17.16 -9.88
CA GLN A 48 -0.48 17.78 -9.92
C GLN A 48 -1.46 16.94 -10.75
N GLU A 49 -1.10 16.63 -12.00
CA GLU A 49 -1.98 15.93 -12.96
C GLU A 49 -2.22 14.46 -12.60
N ASN A 50 -1.18 13.76 -12.11
CA ASN A 50 -1.25 12.31 -11.92
C ASN A 50 -1.65 11.92 -10.49
N VAL A 51 -1.35 12.75 -9.48
CA VAL A 51 -1.63 12.43 -8.08
C VAL A 51 -2.75 13.32 -7.53
N ILE A 52 -2.53 14.63 -7.49
CA ILE A 52 -3.41 15.55 -6.75
C ILE A 52 -4.81 15.64 -7.36
N ASP A 53 -4.90 15.68 -8.69
CA ASP A 53 -6.18 15.73 -9.40
C ASP A 53 -6.99 14.43 -9.26
N ASN A 54 -6.34 13.31 -8.92
CA ASN A 54 -6.97 11.99 -8.74
C ASN A 54 -7.32 11.66 -7.28
N LEU A 55 -7.06 12.58 -6.35
CA LEU A 55 -7.43 12.43 -4.95
C LEU A 55 -8.95 12.28 -4.77
N SER A 56 -9.37 11.27 -4.00
CA SER A 56 -10.78 10.85 -3.88
C SER A 56 -11.64 11.78 -3.04
N MET A 57 -11.04 12.62 -2.20
CA MET A 57 -11.75 13.50 -1.27
C MET A 57 -11.80 14.96 -1.75
N ASN A 58 -11.32 15.28 -2.96
CA ASN A 58 -11.35 16.64 -3.53
C ASN A 58 -12.76 17.25 -3.63
N HIS A 59 -13.81 16.42 -3.71
CA HIS A 59 -15.20 16.89 -3.84
C HIS A 59 -16.07 16.55 -2.62
N LEU A 60 -15.48 16.01 -1.56
CA LEU A 60 -16.23 15.60 -0.37
C LEU A 60 -16.43 16.78 0.58
N ILE A 61 -17.67 16.94 1.04
CA ILE A 61 -18.04 17.95 2.06
C ILE A 61 -17.54 17.52 3.45
N LYS A 62 -17.34 16.22 3.68
CA LYS A 62 -16.89 15.67 4.95
C LYS A 62 -15.43 15.27 4.86
N GLU A 63 -14.63 15.83 5.76
CA GLU A 63 -13.21 15.54 5.92
C GLU A 63 -12.92 14.21 6.63
N GLU A 64 -13.94 13.52 7.17
CA GLU A 64 -13.78 12.20 7.80
C GLU A 64 -15.02 11.33 7.58
N SER A 65 -14.81 10.05 7.30
CA SER A 65 -15.87 9.04 7.23
C SER A 65 -15.43 7.70 7.83
N LYS A 66 -16.37 7.00 8.44
CA LYS A 66 -16.19 5.67 9.04
C LYS A 66 -17.36 4.78 8.65
N GLN A 67 -17.08 3.56 8.25
CA GLN A 67 -18.09 2.59 7.85
C GLN A 67 -17.72 1.19 8.33
N THR A 68 -18.67 0.52 8.96
CA THR A 68 -18.60 -0.92 9.20
C THR A 68 -19.48 -1.61 8.16
N HIS A 69 -18.93 -2.61 7.49
CA HIS A 69 -19.61 -3.34 6.42
C HIS A 69 -20.30 -4.59 6.97
N SER A 70 -21.17 -5.20 6.16
CA SER A 70 -21.95 -6.39 6.56
C SER A 70 -21.08 -7.62 6.83
N ASP A 71 -19.89 -7.69 6.24
CA ASP A 71 -18.90 -8.74 6.47
C ASP A 71 -18.04 -8.51 7.73
N GLY A 72 -18.29 -7.40 8.45
CA GLY A 72 -17.55 -7.01 9.65
C GLY A 72 -16.31 -6.16 9.38
N SER A 73 -15.92 -5.97 8.11
CA SER A 73 -14.78 -5.11 7.77
C SER A 73 -15.05 -3.64 8.13
N PHE A 74 -13.99 -2.92 8.50
CA PHE A 74 -14.06 -1.52 8.92
C PHE A 74 -13.23 -0.64 7.99
N SER A 75 -13.88 0.38 7.43
CA SER A 75 -13.28 1.40 6.57
C SER A 75 -13.23 2.75 7.27
N MET A 76 -12.08 3.43 7.16
CA MET A 76 -11.90 4.82 7.57
C MET A 76 -11.32 5.64 6.42
N GLN A 77 -11.85 6.84 6.20
CA GLN A 77 -11.27 7.81 5.28
C GLN A 77 -11.15 9.17 5.97
N ILE A 78 -10.05 9.88 5.76
CA ILE A 78 -9.82 11.21 6.34
C ILE A 78 -8.99 12.11 5.42
N LYS A 79 -9.37 13.39 5.29
CA LYS A 79 -8.54 14.43 4.69
C LYS A 79 -8.20 15.47 5.76
N ASN A 80 -6.95 15.54 6.18
CA ASN A 80 -6.57 16.45 7.27
C ASN A 80 -5.04 16.69 7.33
N THR A 81 -4.59 17.40 8.38
CA THR A 81 -3.17 17.61 8.64
C THR A 81 -2.47 16.29 8.97
N LYS A 82 -1.16 16.25 8.75
CA LYS A 82 -0.29 15.11 9.08
C LYS A 82 -0.49 14.63 10.52
N GLU A 83 -0.61 15.56 11.47
CA GLU A 83 -0.85 15.27 12.89
C GLU A 83 -2.18 14.53 13.12
N ASN A 84 -3.28 15.01 12.52
CA ASN A 84 -4.59 14.38 12.67
C ASN A 84 -4.66 13.02 11.96
N VAL A 85 -4.04 12.90 10.78
CA VAL A 85 -3.91 11.63 10.06
C VAL A 85 -3.13 10.62 10.89
N SER A 86 -2.01 11.01 11.49
CA SER A 86 -1.22 10.16 12.40
C SER A 86 -2.04 9.62 13.56
N TYR A 87 -2.80 10.49 14.24
CA TYR A 87 -3.68 10.09 15.34
C TYR A 87 -4.75 9.08 14.88
N ARG A 88 -5.38 9.33 13.72
CA ARG A 88 -6.43 8.46 13.18
C ARG A 88 -5.89 7.12 12.67
N LEU A 89 -4.72 7.13 12.05
CA LEU A 89 -4.04 5.91 11.62
C LEU A 89 -3.65 5.06 12.84
N GLY A 90 -3.13 5.68 13.90
CA GLY A 90 -2.87 5.00 15.18
C GLY A 90 -4.13 4.38 15.79
N TYR A 91 -5.26 5.11 15.77
CA TYR A 91 -6.55 4.57 16.20
C TYR A 91 -7.00 3.38 15.34
N TRP A 92 -6.91 3.48 14.01
CA TRP A 92 -7.28 2.39 13.12
C TRP A 92 -6.37 1.16 13.33
N LEU A 93 -5.06 1.34 13.47
CA LEU A 93 -4.13 0.25 13.77
C LEU A 93 -4.38 -0.41 15.13
N SER A 94 -4.95 0.32 16.11
CA SER A 94 -5.21 -0.20 17.46
C SER A 94 -6.23 -1.35 17.52
N GLN A 95 -7.01 -1.55 16.45
CA GLN A 95 -7.96 -2.65 16.35
C GLN A 95 -7.27 -4.03 16.23
N PHE A 96 -5.97 -4.07 15.91
CA PHE A 96 -5.20 -5.29 15.69
C PHE A 96 -4.20 -5.55 16.83
N ASN A 97 -4.04 -6.82 17.23
CA ASN A 97 -3.08 -7.20 18.27
C ASN A 97 -1.62 -6.98 17.84
N GLN A 98 -1.26 -7.40 16.63
CA GLN A 98 0.06 -7.22 16.04
C GLN A 98 -0.06 -7.20 14.51
N VAL A 99 0.68 -6.29 13.86
CA VAL A 99 0.63 -6.08 12.42
C VAL A 99 2.01 -6.13 11.78
N GLU A 100 2.06 -6.72 10.60
CA GLU A 100 3.19 -6.66 9.67
C GLU A 100 2.81 -5.73 8.51
N MET A 101 3.71 -4.83 8.13
CA MET A 101 3.49 -3.88 7.04
C MET A 101 4.14 -4.41 5.76
N TRP A 102 3.38 -4.43 4.68
CA TRP A 102 3.78 -4.92 3.37
C TRP A 102 3.54 -3.84 2.30
N SER A 103 4.52 -3.58 1.44
CA SER A 103 4.41 -2.62 0.34
C SER A 103 5.24 -3.09 -0.87
N ASP A 104 5.33 -2.31 -1.94
CA ASP A 104 6.04 -2.62 -3.19
C ASP A 104 7.09 -1.55 -3.47
N CYS A 105 8.38 -1.93 -3.56
CA CYS A 105 9.48 -0.97 -3.69
C CYS A 105 9.51 0.09 -2.56
N LEU A 106 9.14 -0.34 -1.34
CA LEU A 106 8.68 0.44 -0.18
C LEU A 106 9.59 1.52 0.44
N SER A 107 10.74 1.83 -0.15
CA SER A 107 11.78 2.63 0.51
C SER A 107 11.29 4.02 0.94
N TYR A 108 10.54 4.70 0.08
CA TYR A 108 9.94 6.01 0.39
C TYR A 108 8.71 5.85 1.28
N ASP A 109 7.82 4.90 0.96
CA ASP A 109 6.59 4.62 1.71
C ASP A 109 6.86 4.37 3.19
N TRP A 110 7.90 3.59 3.50
CA TRP A 110 8.26 3.30 4.87
C TRP A 110 8.81 4.50 5.62
N ILE A 111 9.63 5.34 4.96
CA ILE A 111 10.14 6.57 5.57
C ILE A 111 8.99 7.52 5.87
N LEU A 112 8.05 7.69 4.94
CA LEU A 112 6.88 8.55 5.11
C LEU A 112 5.89 8.01 6.16
N PHE A 113 5.70 6.70 6.23
CA PHE A 113 4.94 6.06 7.31
C PHE A 113 5.58 6.35 8.68
N ASN A 114 6.90 6.26 8.79
CA ASN A 114 7.59 6.59 10.03
C ASN A 114 7.48 8.09 10.38
N ASP A 115 7.55 8.97 9.39
CA ASP A 115 7.41 10.43 9.55
C ASP A 115 6.01 10.85 10.02
N LEU A 116 4.95 10.13 9.64
CA LEU A 116 3.61 10.33 10.21
C LEU A 116 3.63 10.26 11.74
N PHE A 117 4.45 9.38 12.32
CA PHE A 117 4.62 9.25 13.77
C PHE A 117 5.84 10.03 14.30
N GLY A 118 6.46 10.86 13.46
CA GLY A 118 7.65 11.66 13.77
C GLY A 118 8.98 10.92 13.52
N HIS A 119 9.09 9.64 13.88
CA HIS A 119 10.22 8.78 13.53
C HIS A 119 9.95 7.30 13.84
N ALA A 120 10.83 6.41 13.36
CA ALA A 120 10.70 4.96 13.51
C ALA A 120 10.51 4.46 14.97
N PHE A 121 11.05 5.13 15.99
CA PHE A 121 10.83 4.74 17.40
C PHE A 121 9.45 5.12 17.96
N ASN A 122 8.65 5.91 17.25
CA ASN A 122 7.34 6.41 17.71
C ASN A 122 6.16 5.70 17.04
N ILE A 123 6.41 4.81 16.07
CA ILE A 123 5.33 4.04 15.45
C ILE A 123 4.57 3.22 16.51
N PRO A 124 3.28 2.89 16.30
CA PRO A 124 2.49 2.17 17.29
C PRO A 124 3.12 0.83 17.68
N LYS A 125 3.09 0.48 18.98
CA LYS A 125 3.81 -0.70 19.52
C LYS A 125 3.36 -2.05 18.95
N ASN A 126 2.15 -2.11 18.40
CA ASN A 126 1.62 -3.31 17.75
C ASN A 126 2.11 -3.44 16.29
N VAL A 127 2.79 -2.44 15.74
CA VAL A 127 3.41 -2.48 14.41
C VAL A 127 4.80 -3.11 14.52
N TYR A 128 5.03 -4.17 13.75
CA TYR A 128 6.36 -4.73 13.61
C TYR A 128 7.24 -3.77 12.80
N TYR A 129 8.35 -3.32 13.39
CA TYR A 129 9.17 -2.23 12.85
C TYR A 129 9.98 -2.58 11.59
N ILE A 130 10.01 -3.87 11.20
CA ILE A 130 10.64 -4.30 9.95
C ILE A 130 9.53 -4.49 8.91
N PRO A 131 9.43 -3.62 7.89
CA PRO A 131 8.47 -3.79 6.81
C PRO A 131 8.92 -4.88 5.84
N PHE A 132 7.99 -5.39 5.04
CA PHE A 132 8.24 -6.41 4.03
C PHE A 132 7.92 -5.89 2.63
N ASP A 133 8.73 -6.32 1.66
CA ASP A 133 8.65 -5.87 0.27
C ASP A 133 8.12 -6.98 -0.64
N ILE A 134 6.99 -6.74 -1.30
CA ILE A 134 6.49 -7.68 -2.30
C ILE A 134 7.41 -7.73 -3.53
N CYS A 135 8.15 -6.66 -3.85
CA CYS A 135 9.13 -6.67 -4.94
C CYS A 135 10.22 -7.74 -4.70
N THR A 136 10.66 -7.89 -3.46
CA THR A 136 11.56 -8.99 -3.06
C THR A 136 10.86 -10.34 -3.18
N LEU A 137 9.59 -10.45 -2.79
CA LEU A 137 8.82 -11.68 -2.94
C LEU A 137 8.66 -12.08 -4.42
N PHE A 138 8.37 -11.14 -5.33
CA PHE A 138 8.36 -11.35 -6.78
C PHE A 138 9.67 -12.00 -7.24
N LYS A 139 10.81 -11.41 -6.85
CA LYS A 139 12.13 -11.95 -7.19
C LYS A 139 12.36 -13.36 -6.65
N MET A 140 11.95 -13.63 -5.42
CA MET A 140 12.03 -14.95 -4.78
C MET A 140 11.11 -15.99 -5.42
N ARG A 141 10.09 -15.54 -6.16
CA ARG A 141 9.17 -16.39 -6.93
C ARG A 141 9.54 -16.53 -8.40
N GLU A 142 10.74 -16.08 -8.78
CA GLU A 142 11.23 -16.09 -10.17
C GLU A 142 10.28 -15.37 -11.14
N VAL A 143 9.55 -14.37 -10.64
CA VAL A 143 8.77 -13.45 -11.44
C VAL A 143 9.57 -12.16 -11.57
N ASP A 144 9.61 -11.61 -12.78
CA ASP A 144 10.27 -10.34 -13.03
C ASP A 144 9.60 -9.23 -12.18
N PRO A 145 10.34 -8.58 -11.26
CA PRO A 145 9.79 -7.53 -10.42
C PRO A 145 9.54 -6.22 -11.18
N ASP A 146 9.71 -6.13 -12.51
CA ASP A 146 9.38 -4.94 -13.30
C ASP A 146 8.08 -5.08 -14.13
N ILE A 147 7.32 -6.18 -13.94
CA ILE A 147 6.05 -6.36 -14.65
C ILE A 147 4.94 -5.44 -14.11
N ASN A 148 3.90 -5.22 -14.90
CA ASN A 148 2.74 -4.46 -14.43
C ASN A 148 1.98 -5.22 -13.32
N ARG A 149 1.83 -4.59 -12.15
CA ARG A 149 1.20 -5.21 -10.97
C ARG A 149 -0.29 -5.45 -11.14
N GLU A 150 -1.01 -4.53 -11.76
CA GLU A 150 -2.45 -4.67 -12.01
C GLU A 150 -2.72 -5.87 -12.95
N GLU A 151 -1.94 -5.97 -14.03
CA GLU A 151 -2.00 -7.10 -14.97
C GLU A 151 -1.66 -8.40 -14.25
N PHE A 152 -0.60 -8.41 -13.44
CA PHE A 152 -0.24 -9.58 -12.64
C PHE A 152 -1.35 -9.97 -11.66
N ALA A 153 -1.96 -9.01 -10.97
CA ALA A 153 -3.07 -9.23 -10.04
C ALA A 153 -4.37 -9.64 -10.77
N GLY A 154 -4.48 -9.41 -12.08
CA GLY A 154 -5.70 -9.61 -12.85
C GLY A 154 -6.77 -8.55 -12.61
N ILE A 155 -6.38 -7.38 -12.12
CA ILE A 155 -7.26 -6.23 -11.87
C ILE A 155 -7.37 -5.44 -13.18
N LYS A 156 -8.58 -5.42 -13.76
CA LYS A 156 -8.85 -4.79 -15.07
C LYS A 156 -9.37 -3.36 -14.97
N ASN A 157 -9.76 -2.91 -13.77
CA ASN A 157 -10.40 -1.62 -13.61
C ASN A 157 -9.35 -0.54 -13.39
N THR A 158 -9.43 0.54 -14.16
CA THR A 158 -8.51 1.69 -14.10
C THR A 158 -9.11 2.89 -13.35
N GLU A 159 -10.34 2.76 -12.85
CA GLU A 159 -10.96 3.80 -12.02
C GLU A 159 -10.24 3.90 -10.68
N GLY A 160 -9.62 5.05 -10.42
CA GLY A 160 -8.84 5.31 -9.20
C GLY A 160 -7.36 4.92 -9.29
N LYS A 161 -6.75 4.93 -10.48
CA LYS A 161 -5.29 4.87 -10.63
C LYS A 161 -4.62 6.04 -9.90
N HIS A 162 -3.46 5.81 -9.30
CA HIS A 162 -2.72 6.78 -8.47
C HIS A 162 -3.50 7.23 -7.23
N ASN A 163 -4.24 6.26 -6.67
CA ASN A 163 -4.84 6.37 -5.36
C ASN A 163 -4.17 5.31 -4.50
N ALA A 164 -3.44 5.75 -3.49
CA ALA A 164 -2.73 4.88 -2.56
C ALA A 164 -3.58 3.71 -2.01
N LEU A 165 -4.91 3.85 -1.85
CA LEU A 165 -5.76 2.74 -1.41
C LEU A 165 -6.00 1.70 -2.53
N HIS A 166 -6.10 2.13 -3.78
CA HIS A 166 -6.15 1.22 -4.93
C HIS A 166 -4.84 0.45 -5.03
N ASP A 167 -3.71 1.14 -4.95
CA ASP A 167 -2.39 0.53 -5.06
C ASP A 167 -2.13 -0.44 -3.89
N ALA A 168 -2.50 -0.09 -2.66
CA ALA A 168 -2.50 -1.02 -1.53
C ALA A 168 -3.31 -2.31 -1.77
N LYS A 169 -4.47 -2.21 -2.45
CA LYS A 169 -5.27 -3.40 -2.83
C LYS A 169 -4.60 -4.21 -3.93
N VAL A 170 -3.94 -3.56 -4.89
CA VAL A 170 -3.14 -4.23 -5.92
C VAL A 170 -1.97 -4.98 -5.29
N ILE A 171 -1.25 -4.36 -4.35
CA ILE A 171 -0.16 -4.98 -3.58
C ILE A 171 -0.67 -6.23 -2.86
N LYS A 172 -1.80 -6.13 -2.15
CA LYS A 172 -2.45 -7.28 -1.50
C LYS A 172 -2.77 -8.39 -2.51
N ALA A 173 -3.38 -8.07 -3.64
CA ALA A 173 -3.75 -9.05 -4.65
C ALA A 173 -2.52 -9.75 -5.26
N CYS A 174 -1.42 -9.02 -5.48
CA CYS A 174 -0.15 -9.58 -5.90
C CYS A 174 0.41 -10.54 -4.85
N TYR A 175 0.42 -10.13 -3.58
CA TYR A 175 0.86 -10.98 -2.47
C TYR A 175 0.04 -12.27 -2.38
N ASP A 176 -1.29 -12.17 -2.41
CA ASP A 176 -2.19 -13.32 -2.33
C ASP A 176 -1.91 -14.30 -3.49
N LYS A 177 -1.67 -13.78 -4.70
CA LYS A 177 -1.33 -14.61 -5.86
C LYS A 177 0.03 -15.30 -5.70
N LEU A 178 1.08 -14.56 -5.31
CA LEU A 178 2.46 -15.06 -5.11
C LEU A 178 2.57 -16.09 -3.98
N THR A 179 1.64 -16.06 -3.03
CA THR A 179 1.63 -16.97 -1.86
C THR A 179 0.58 -18.08 -1.97
N SER A 180 -0.28 -18.05 -2.99
CA SER A 180 -1.28 -19.10 -3.20
C SER A 180 -0.66 -20.47 -3.49
N SER A 181 -1.24 -21.52 -2.92
CA SER A 181 -0.80 -22.91 -3.17
C SER A 181 -0.79 -23.26 -4.66
N LYS A 182 -1.77 -22.74 -5.41
CA LYS A 182 -1.85 -22.94 -6.86
C LYS A 182 -0.61 -22.39 -7.56
N PHE A 183 -0.24 -21.14 -7.28
CA PHE A 183 0.94 -20.53 -7.88
C PHE A 183 2.22 -21.29 -7.53
N LEU A 184 2.36 -21.75 -6.29
CA LEU A 184 3.52 -22.53 -5.85
C LEU A 184 3.63 -23.89 -6.55
N LEU A 185 2.48 -24.56 -6.78
CA LEU A 185 2.42 -25.80 -7.54
C LEU A 185 2.80 -25.57 -9.00
N ASP A 186 2.22 -24.55 -9.64
CA ASP A 186 2.51 -24.21 -11.04
C ASP A 186 4.01 -23.93 -11.27
N GLN A 187 4.65 -23.21 -10.34
CA GLN A 187 6.11 -22.95 -10.39
C GLN A 187 6.94 -24.22 -10.23
N SER A 188 6.55 -25.09 -9.28
CA SER A 188 7.24 -26.36 -9.05
C SER A 188 7.14 -27.28 -10.28
N GLU A 189 5.97 -27.34 -10.91
CA GLU A 189 5.77 -28.11 -12.15
C GLU A 189 6.59 -27.56 -13.32
N LYS A 190 6.65 -26.24 -13.47
CA LYS A 190 7.46 -25.58 -14.50
C LYS A 190 8.95 -25.92 -14.34
N MET A 191 9.48 -25.81 -13.11
CA MET A 191 10.87 -26.15 -12.80
C MET A 191 11.18 -27.61 -13.13
N LEU A 192 10.30 -28.55 -12.76
CA LEU A 192 10.47 -29.97 -13.08
C LEU A 192 10.50 -30.22 -14.59
N ARG A 193 9.65 -29.56 -15.38
CA ARG A 193 9.65 -29.68 -16.85
C ARG A 193 10.95 -29.17 -17.46
N GLU A 194 11.47 -28.03 -16.99
CA GLU A 194 12.75 -27.49 -17.48
C GLU A 194 13.94 -28.38 -17.14
N MET A 195 13.93 -29.03 -15.97
CA MET A 195 14.94 -30.02 -15.60
C MET A 195 14.91 -31.24 -16.52
N LEU A 196 13.72 -31.74 -16.87
CA LEU A 196 13.57 -32.89 -17.77
C LEU A 196 14.04 -32.60 -19.20
N ILE A 197 13.78 -31.39 -19.72
CA ILE A 197 14.21 -30.98 -21.08
C ILE A 197 15.74 -30.88 -21.18
N LYS A 198 16.44 -30.47 -20.12
CA LYS A 198 17.92 -30.35 -20.12
C LYS A 198 18.65 -31.69 -20.09
N HIS A 199 17.95 -32.80 -19.87
CA HIS A 199 18.52 -34.15 -19.77
C HIS A 199 18.14 -35.07 -20.95
N THR A 200 17.49 -34.54 -21.99
CA THR A 200 17.21 -35.20 -23.28
C THR A 200 17.96 -34.50 -24.40
#